data_AF-A0A932ITV1-F1
#
_entry.id   AF-A0A932ITV1-F1
#
_cell.length_a   1.000
_cell.length_b   1.000
_cell.length_c   1.000
_cell.angle_alpha   90.00
_cell.angle_beta   90.00
_cell.angle_gamma   90.00
#
_symmetry.space_group_name_H-M   'P 1'
#
loop_
_entity.id
_entity.type
_entity.pdbx_description
1 polymer ?
#
loop_
_entity_poly.entity_id
_entity_poly.type
_entity_poly.pdbx_seq_one_letter_code
_entity_poly.pdbx_strand_id
1 'polypeptide(L)'
;MASSPTDAARKAGKATKGGTSESAASDAEAQAAEAEALAAEAEAEAAEAEAQAAQARARAAALRAEREQEARRRAAEAAAAAEAADTEDVDADYREAEQDEDTAGRSWLRVPKLSTVAASFVVLVIAGLLAASGYMVWQSHQTAKHWDQEAAFTTAARQGVVNLMSLNFNHGDQDMQRLIDSTTGQFREDFEKSKTDFLAVMKGSRVITQAEVRAIGVESMTDDSAVVLVAANSQVSNSASSTQAPRAWRLSVTIERDNGQLKMAKVEFVP
;
A
#
# COMPACT_ATOMS: atom_id res chain seq x y z
N MET A 1 66.93 27.10 59.85
CA MET A 1 66.96 26.21 61.03
C MET A 1 65.79 26.58 61.95
N ALA A 2 64.92 25.60 62.23
CA ALA A 2 63.91 25.43 63.32
C ALA A 2 62.88 26.57 63.62
N SER A 3 61.55 26.39 63.43
CA SER A 3 60.52 25.70 64.27
C SER A 3 60.11 26.54 65.52
N SER A 4 58.86 26.86 65.93
CA SER A 4 57.42 26.52 65.69
C SER A 4 56.53 27.62 66.39
N PRO A 5 55.23 27.50 66.82
CA PRO A 5 54.00 26.77 66.41
C PRO A 5 52.67 27.65 66.41
N THR A 6 51.48 27.03 66.15
CA THR A 6 50.14 27.30 66.77
C THR A 6 48.99 28.07 66.02
N ASP A 7 47.88 27.33 65.83
CA ASP A 7 46.40 27.59 65.87
C ASP A 7 45.50 28.32 64.83
N ALA A 8 44.38 27.62 64.57
CA ALA A 8 42.98 27.98 64.28
C ALA A 8 42.56 29.14 63.35
N ALA A 9 41.75 28.81 62.31
CA ALA A 9 40.27 29.02 62.30
C ALA A 9 39.67 29.26 60.89
N ARG A 10 38.85 28.29 60.45
CA ARG A 10 37.46 28.44 59.94
C ARG A 10 37.07 29.64 59.04
N LYS A 11 36.75 29.35 57.77
CA LYS A 11 35.54 29.86 57.05
C LYS A 11 35.20 28.87 55.92
N ALA A 12 34.24 27.97 56.15
CA ALA A 12 32.81 28.16 55.87
C ALA A 12 32.54 28.29 54.37
N GLY A 13 32.04 27.18 53.81
CA GLY A 13 31.66 27.06 52.42
C GLY A 13 30.52 27.99 52.01
N LYS A 14 30.53 28.34 50.73
CA LYS A 14 29.33 28.78 50.02
C LYS A 14 29.10 27.78 48.90
N ALA A 15 28.16 26.87 49.15
CA ALA A 15 27.68 25.93 48.16
C ALA A 15 27.04 26.71 47.00
N THR A 16 27.70 26.71 45.85
CA THR A 16 27.06 26.98 44.55
C THR A 16 26.22 25.76 44.19
N LYS A 17 25.04 25.63 44.82
CA LYS A 17 24.09 24.54 44.53
C LYS A 17 22.84 25.00 43.77
N GLY A 18 22.80 26.26 43.32
CA GLY A 18 21.64 26.85 42.65
C GLY A 18 21.62 26.73 41.12
N GLY A 19 22.77 26.65 40.44
CA GLY A 19 22.82 26.80 38.97
C GLY A 19 22.37 25.58 38.15
N THR A 20 22.53 24.37 38.69
CA THR A 20 22.28 23.14 37.90
C THR A 20 20.80 22.72 37.88
N SER A 21 20.02 23.09 38.92
CA SER A 21 18.59 22.77 38.98
C SER A 21 17.73 23.70 38.13
N GLU A 22 18.16 24.95 37.96
CA GLU A 22 17.43 25.96 37.18
C GLU A 22 17.67 25.78 35.67
N SER A 23 18.90 25.42 35.28
CA SER A 23 19.26 25.07 33.89
C SER A 23 18.57 23.79 33.42
N ALA A 24 18.51 22.75 34.26
CA ALA A 24 17.84 21.50 33.87
C ALA A 24 16.31 21.66 33.76
N ALA A 25 15.72 22.56 34.54
CA ALA A 25 14.31 22.91 34.42
C ALA A 25 14.04 23.74 33.15
N SER A 26 14.91 24.72 32.82
CA SER A 26 14.76 25.51 31.59
C SER A 26 14.96 24.69 30.32
N ASP A 27 15.87 23.70 30.35
CA ASP A 27 16.11 22.81 29.21
C ASP A 27 14.93 21.85 28.99
N ALA A 28 14.28 21.39 30.07
CA ALA A 28 13.09 20.56 29.97
C ALA A 28 11.86 21.35 29.44
N GLU A 29 11.71 22.61 29.86
CA GLU A 29 10.66 23.50 29.35
C GLU A 29 10.89 23.85 27.87
N ALA A 30 12.14 24.08 27.45
CA ALA A 30 12.49 24.29 26.05
C ALA A 30 12.20 23.06 25.17
N GLN A 31 12.52 21.86 25.66
CA GLN A 31 12.22 20.60 24.97
C GLN A 31 10.72 20.32 24.88
N ALA A 32 9.94 20.67 25.91
CA ALA A 32 8.49 20.56 25.88
C ALA A 32 7.87 21.51 24.83
N ALA A 33 8.35 22.76 24.76
CA ALA A 33 7.90 23.73 23.76
C ALA A 33 8.28 23.31 22.32
N GLU A 34 9.45 22.71 22.13
CA GLU A 34 9.87 22.17 20.82
C GLU A 34 9.05 20.95 20.42
N ALA A 35 8.72 20.06 21.36
CA ALA A 35 7.83 18.93 21.11
C ALA A 35 6.39 19.36 20.77
N GLU A 36 5.86 20.39 21.43
CA GLU A 36 4.56 20.97 21.11
C GLU A 36 4.55 21.63 19.73
N ALA A 37 5.63 22.34 19.36
CA ALA A 37 5.77 22.93 18.03
C ALA A 37 5.82 21.86 16.92
N LEU A 38 6.57 20.77 17.14
CA LEU A 38 6.62 19.64 16.21
C LEU A 38 5.28 18.89 16.11
N ALA A 39 4.55 18.77 17.22
CA ALA A 39 3.21 18.19 17.20
C ALA A 39 2.23 19.06 16.40
N ALA A 40 2.28 20.39 16.57
CA ALA A 40 1.46 21.32 15.80
C ALA A 40 1.79 21.30 14.30
N GLU A 41 3.06 21.16 13.93
CA GLU A 41 3.48 21.02 12.53
C GLU A 41 2.98 19.70 11.91
N ALA A 42 3.08 18.59 12.65
CA ALA A 42 2.56 17.29 12.20
C ALA A 42 1.02 17.29 12.03
N GLU A 43 0.30 17.97 12.93
CA GLU A 43 -1.15 18.14 12.81
C GLU A 43 -1.54 18.99 11.59
N ALA A 44 -0.76 20.04 11.28
CA ALA A 44 -0.97 20.86 10.09
C ALA A 44 -0.72 20.06 8.79
N GLU A 45 0.36 19.28 8.73
CA GLU A 45 0.66 18.42 7.57
C GLU A 45 -0.41 17.34 7.37
N ALA A 46 -0.91 16.74 8.45
CA ALA A 46 -2.02 15.78 8.40
C ALA A 46 -3.31 16.42 7.85
N ALA A 47 -3.64 17.64 8.28
CA ALA A 47 -4.80 18.37 7.77
C ALA A 47 -4.68 18.70 6.27
N GLU A 48 -3.49 19.07 5.80
CA GLU A 48 -3.23 19.30 4.38
C GLU A 48 -3.36 18.02 3.55
N ALA A 49 -2.82 16.89 4.04
CA ALA A 49 -2.95 15.59 3.39
C ALA A 49 -4.41 15.13 3.28
N GLU A 50 -5.21 15.34 4.34
CA GLU A 50 -6.64 15.04 4.32
C GLU A 50 -7.40 15.92 3.32
N ALA A 51 -7.06 17.22 3.23
CA ALA A 51 -7.66 18.13 2.26
C ALA A 51 -7.33 17.70 0.81
N GLN A 52 -6.09 17.28 0.54
CA GLN A 52 -5.70 16.76 -0.77
C GLN A 52 -6.42 15.44 -1.10
N ALA A 53 -6.55 14.53 -0.13
CA ALA A 53 -7.30 13.29 -0.31
C ALA A 53 -8.80 13.55 -0.58
N ALA A 54 -9.40 14.53 0.10
CA ALA A 54 -10.78 14.95 -0.14
C ALA A 54 -10.95 15.52 -1.55
N GLN A 55 -10.03 16.36 -2.02
CA GLN A 55 -10.04 16.89 -3.39
C GLN A 55 -9.88 15.78 -4.44
N ALA A 56 -8.99 14.81 -4.20
CA ALA A 56 -8.80 13.67 -5.10
C ALA A 56 -10.08 12.82 -5.20
N ARG A 57 -10.74 12.54 -4.07
CA ARG A 57 -12.03 11.84 -4.03
C ARG A 57 -13.13 12.60 -4.77
N ALA A 58 -13.20 13.93 -4.60
CA ALA A 58 -14.16 14.78 -5.30
C ALA A 58 -13.94 14.76 -6.82
N ARG A 59 -12.69 14.86 -7.29
CA ARG A 59 -12.34 14.74 -8.70
C ARG A 59 -12.70 13.37 -9.28
N ALA A 60 -12.43 12.29 -8.53
CA ALA A 60 -12.80 10.94 -8.93
C ALA A 60 -14.33 10.76 -9.03
N ALA A 61 -15.10 11.35 -8.10
CA ALA A 61 -16.55 11.34 -8.15
C ALA A 61 -17.10 12.12 -9.35
N ALA A 62 -16.54 13.30 -9.64
CA ALA A 62 -16.92 14.10 -10.81
C ALA A 62 -16.70 13.35 -12.14
N LEU A 63 -15.53 12.72 -12.30
CA LEU A 63 -15.22 11.91 -13.49
C LEU A 63 -16.15 10.69 -13.64
N ARG A 64 -16.57 10.07 -12.54
CA ARG A 64 -17.56 8.98 -12.57
C ARG A 64 -18.93 9.49 -13.02
N ALA A 65 -19.37 10.63 -12.50
CA ALA A 65 -20.64 11.25 -12.88
C ALA A 65 -20.64 11.68 -14.35
N GLU A 66 -19.54 12.23 -14.86
CA GLU A 66 -19.39 12.60 -16.27
C GLU A 66 -19.48 11.38 -17.18
N ARG A 67 -18.78 10.29 -16.85
CA ARG A 67 -18.86 9.02 -17.61
C ARG A 67 -20.26 8.42 -17.59
N GLU A 68 -20.95 8.49 -16.46
CA GLU A 68 -22.34 8.02 -16.36
C GLU A 68 -23.28 8.87 -17.21
N GLN A 69 -23.12 10.20 -17.21
CA GLN A 69 -23.88 11.09 -18.08
C GLN A 69 -23.60 10.84 -19.56
N GLU A 70 -22.33 10.63 -19.94
CA GLU A 70 -21.98 10.28 -21.32
C GLU A 70 -22.58 8.93 -21.74
N ALA A 71 -22.55 7.93 -20.84
CA ALA A 71 -23.18 6.63 -21.08
C ALA A 71 -24.71 6.77 -21.25
N ARG A 72 -25.37 7.57 -20.41
CA ARG A 72 -26.81 7.87 -20.55
C ARG A 72 -27.11 8.62 -21.84
N ARG A 73 -26.26 9.57 -22.25
CA ARG A 73 -26.42 10.29 -23.52
C ARG A 73 -26.30 9.36 -24.72
N ARG A 74 -25.27 8.50 -24.74
CA ARG A 74 -25.11 7.49 -25.80
C ARG A 74 -26.26 6.49 -25.83
N ALA A 75 -26.79 6.09 -24.67
CA ALA A 75 -27.97 5.22 -24.61
C ALA A 75 -29.23 5.92 -25.16
N ALA A 76 -29.43 7.19 -24.85
CA ALA A 76 -30.54 7.98 -25.39
C ALA A 76 -30.40 8.22 -26.90
N GLU A 77 -29.19 8.53 -27.39
CA GLU A 77 -28.91 8.66 -28.84
C GLU A 77 -29.16 7.33 -29.57
N ALA A 78 -28.77 6.20 -28.98
CA ALA A 78 -29.03 4.88 -29.54
C ALA A 78 -30.54 4.53 -29.54
N ALA A 79 -31.28 4.92 -28.49
CA ALA A 79 -32.72 4.74 -28.42
C ALA A 79 -33.45 5.61 -29.48
N ALA A 80 -33.05 6.87 -29.63
CA ALA A 80 -33.61 7.76 -30.64
C ALA A 80 -33.30 7.29 -32.07
N ALA A 81 -32.11 6.75 -32.32
CA ALA A 81 -31.76 6.15 -33.61
C ALA A 81 -32.60 4.88 -33.91
N ALA A 82 -32.95 4.09 -32.89
CA ALA A 82 -33.84 2.96 -33.03
C ALA A 82 -35.29 3.39 -33.31
N GLU A 83 -35.76 4.48 -32.70
CA GLU A 83 -37.10 5.03 -32.90
C GLU A 83 -37.25 5.69 -34.28
N ALA A 84 -36.23 6.39 -34.77
CA ALA A 84 -36.22 6.96 -36.12
C ALA A 84 -36.28 5.91 -37.23
N ALA A 85 -35.72 4.72 -36.99
CA ALA A 85 -35.80 3.58 -37.90
C ALA A 85 -37.19 2.91 -37.93
N ASP A 86 -38.06 3.20 -36.95
CA ASP A 86 -39.44 2.69 -36.86
C ASP A 86 -40.47 3.66 -37.49
N THR A 87 -40.06 4.90 -37.81
CA THR A 87 -40.94 5.95 -38.38
C THR A 87 -40.91 6.10 -39.91
N GLU A 88 -40.12 5.31 -40.65
CA GLU A 88 -40.11 5.30 -42.13
C GLU A 88 -41.19 4.36 -42.75
N ASP A 89 -42.32 4.14 -42.07
CA ASP A 89 -43.46 3.41 -42.66
C ASP A 89 -44.81 4.00 -42.25
N VAL A 90 -45.06 5.26 -42.64
CA VAL A 90 -46.43 5.78 -42.78
C VAL A 90 -46.49 6.73 -43.97
N ASP A 91 -46.80 6.19 -45.15
CA ASP A 91 -47.65 6.89 -46.14
C ASP A 91 -48.09 5.89 -47.22
N ALA A 92 -49.29 5.33 -47.04
CA ALA A 92 -50.00 4.65 -48.12
C ALA A 92 -51.52 4.74 -47.91
N ASP A 93 -52.11 5.89 -48.27
CA ASP A 93 -53.50 6.00 -48.73
C ASP A 93 -53.60 7.30 -49.55
N TYR A 94 -54.21 7.46 -50.74
CA TYR A 94 -55.25 6.78 -51.50
C TYR A 94 -54.97 7.00 -53.00
N ARG A 95 -55.46 6.13 -53.90
CA ARG A 95 -56.36 6.55 -54.99
C ARG A 95 -57.04 5.37 -55.69
N GLU A 96 -58.34 5.55 -55.79
CA GLU A 96 -59.39 4.72 -56.39
C GLU A 96 -59.25 4.60 -57.92
N ALA A 97 -59.46 3.40 -58.46
CA ALA A 97 -59.91 3.19 -59.83
C ALA A 97 -60.58 1.80 -59.95
N GLU A 98 -61.70 1.81 -60.66
CA GLU A 98 -62.68 0.75 -60.86
C GLU A 98 -62.16 -0.51 -61.58
N GLN A 99 -62.92 -1.61 -61.38
CA GLN A 99 -63.26 -2.70 -62.34
C GLN A 99 -62.12 -3.44 -63.06
N ASP A 100 -61.90 -4.71 -62.71
CA ASP A 100 -62.53 -5.88 -63.35
C ASP A 100 -61.76 -7.18 -63.01
N GLU A 101 -62.50 -8.29 -62.96
CA GLU A 101 -61.99 -9.65 -62.82
C GLU A 101 -61.10 -10.04 -64.03
N ASP A 102 -59.99 -10.76 -63.81
CA ASP A 102 -59.82 -12.16 -64.25
C ASP A 102 -58.35 -12.65 -64.27
N THR A 103 -58.21 -13.92 -63.90
CA THR A 103 -57.14 -14.89 -64.27
C THR A 103 -55.67 -14.74 -63.83
N ALA A 104 -55.32 -15.63 -62.89
CA ALA A 104 -54.20 -16.59 -62.94
C ALA A 104 -52.76 -16.14 -63.28
N GLY A 105 -51.85 -16.36 -62.30
CA GLY A 105 -50.55 -16.95 -62.59
C GLY A 105 -49.31 -16.33 -61.91
N ARG A 106 -48.77 -17.09 -60.95
CA ARG A 106 -47.32 -17.39 -60.83
C ARG A 106 -46.38 -16.26 -60.38
N SER A 107 -46.03 -16.25 -59.10
CA SER A 107 -44.73 -16.74 -58.59
C SER A 107 -44.47 -16.25 -57.17
N TRP A 108 -44.24 -17.21 -56.29
CA TRP A 108 -43.91 -17.04 -54.89
C TRP A 108 -42.48 -16.54 -54.76
N LEU A 109 -42.28 -15.24 -54.51
CA LEU A 109 -41.05 -14.72 -53.92
C LEU A 109 -41.36 -14.18 -52.53
N ARG A 110 -41.06 -15.01 -51.53
CA ARG A 110 -40.96 -14.60 -50.12
C ARG A 110 -39.79 -13.63 -50.01
N VAL A 111 -40.07 -12.34 -49.92
CA VAL A 111 -39.12 -11.37 -49.38
C VAL A 111 -38.91 -11.66 -47.88
N PRO A 112 -37.67 -11.80 -47.39
CA PRO A 112 -37.44 -11.98 -45.97
C PRO A 112 -37.87 -10.70 -45.23
N LYS A 113 -38.67 -10.88 -44.18
CA LYS A 113 -39.23 -9.79 -43.36
C LYS A 113 -38.09 -8.97 -42.76
N LEU A 114 -38.07 -7.65 -42.99
CA LEU A 114 -37.14 -6.68 -42.38
C LEU A 114 -37.07 -6.81 -40.84
N SER A 115 -38.14 -7.31 -40.22
CA SER A 115 -38.21 -7.70 -38.81
C SER A 115 -37.10 -8.68 -38.36
N THR A 116 -36.65 -9.61 -39.22
CA THR A 116 -35.58 -10.55 -38.87
C THR A 116 -34.21 -9.87 -38.81
N VAL A 117 -33.99 -8.81 -39.62
CA VAL A 117 -32.75 -8.04 -39.63
C VAL A 117 -32.65 -7.15 -38.39
N ALA A 118 -33.75 -6.48 -38.01
CA ALA A 118 -33.82 -5.69 -36.78
C ALA A 118 -33.64 -6.55 -35.52
N ALA A 119 -34.30 -7.72 -35.47
CA ALA A 119 -34.11 -8.67 -34.37
C ALA A 119 -32.67 -9.17 -34.28
N SER A 120 -32.02 -9.44 -35.42
CA SER A 120 -30.60 -9.83 -35.46
C SER A 120 -29.69 -8.73 -34.93
N PHE A 121 -29.98 -7.46 -35.20
CA PHE A 121 -29.17 -6.34 -34.73
C PHE A 121 -29.26 -6.17 -33.21
N VAL A 122 -30.45 -6.25 -32.63
CA VAL A 122 -30.65 -6.18 -31.17
C VAL A 122 -29.90 -7.30 -30.46
N VAL A 123 -29.96 -8.53 -31.00
CA VAL A 123 -29.23 -9.67 -30.44
C VAL A 123 -27.71 -9.45 -30.48
N LEU A 124 -27.17 -8.87 -31.56
CA LEU A 124 -25.76 -8.53 -31.65
C LEU A 124 -25.33 -7.47 -30.63
N VAL A 125 -26.16 -6.44 -30.40
CA VAL A 125 -25.90 -5.40 -29.40
C VAL A 125 -25.88 -6.01 -27.99
N ILE A 126 -26.86 -6.85 -27.65
CA ILE A 126 -26.90 -7.55 -26.35
C ILE A 126 -25.67 -8.44 -26.18
N ALA A 127 -25.30 -9.22 -27.20
CA ALA A 127 -24.10 -10.05 -27.17
C ALA A 127 -22.83 -9.21 -26.96
N GLY A 128 -22.73 -8.06 -27.61
CA GLY A 128 -21.63 -7.10 -27.43
C GLY A 128 -21.56 -6.55 -25.99
N LEU A 129 -22.70 -6.18 -25.41
CA LEU A 129 -22.76 -5.70 -24.02
C LEU A 129 -22.38 -6.79 -23.01
N LEU A 130 -22.83 -8.03 -23.22
CA LEU A 130 -22.45 -9.15 -22.37
C LEU A 130 -20.95 -9.46 -22.47
N ALA A 131 -20.38 -9.42 -23.69
CA ALA A 131 -18.95 -9.60 -23.90
C ALA A 131 -18.14 -8.48 -23.22
N ALA A 132 -18.57 -7.22 -23.35
CA ALA A 132 -17.92 -6.08 -22.69
C ALA A 132 -18.01 -6.17 -21.16
N SER A 133 -19.16 -6.54 -20.61
CA SER A 133 -19.35 -6.76 -19.17
C SER A 133 -18.46 -7.90 -18.66
N GLY A 134 -18.39 -9.03 -19.38
CA GLY A 134 -17.52 -10.14 -19.03
C GLY A 134 -16.04 -9.75 -19.07
N TYR A 135 -15.63 -9.00 -20.09
CA TYR A 135 -14.26 -8.48 -20.19
C TYR A 135 -13.91 -7.53 -19.03
N MET A 136 -14.83 -6.66 -18.63
CA MET A 136 -14.62 -5.72 -17.53
C MET A 136 -14.46 -6.44 -16.18
N VAL A 137 -15.25 -7.51 -15.94
CA VAL A 137 -15.12 -8.37 -14.76
C VAL A 137 -13.82 -9.16 -14.78
N TRP A 138 -13.39 -9.65 -15.94
CA TRP A 138 -12.12 -10.36 -16.07
C TRP A 138 -10.92 -9.43 -15.79
N GLN A 139 -10.94 -8.23 -16.35
CA GLN A 139 -9.94 -7.21 -16.10
C GLN A 139 -9.89 -6.81 -14.62
N SER A 140 -11.04 -6.66 -13.95
CA SER A 140 -11.08 -6.33 -12.53
C SER A 140 -10.57 -7.46 -11.64
N HIS A 141 -10.77 -8.73 -12.03
CA HIS A 141 -10.19 -9.85 -11.30
C HIS A 141 -8.67 -9.92 -11.47
N GLN A 142 -8.16 -9.59 -12.65
CA GLN A 142 -6.73 -9.61 -12.91
C GLN A 142 -6.02 -8.51 -12.13
N THR A 143 -6.61 -7.31 -12.04
CA THR A 143 -6.05 -6.26 -11.17
C THR A 143 -6.10 -6.69 -9.70
N ALA A 144 -7.24 -7.16 -9.19
CA ALA A 144 -7.38 -7.57 -7.79
C ALA A 144 -6.29 -8.56 -7.33
N LYS A 145 -5.98 -9.57 -8.15
CA LYS A 145 -4.91 -10.54 -7.85
C LYS A 145 -3.54 -9.90 -7.68
N HIS A 146 -3.20 -8.90 -8.48
CA HIS A 146 -1.93 -8.19 -8.35
C HIS A 146 -1.87 -7.39 -7.04
N TRP A 147 -2.96 -6.71 -6.66
CA TRP A 147 -3.03 -5.99 -5.38
C TRP A 147 -2.91 -6.93 -4.18
N ASP A 148 -3.57 -8.09 -4.23
CA ASP A 148 -3.51 -9.10 -3.16
C ASP A 148 -2.09 -9.69 -3.02
N GLN A 149 -1.42 -9.98 -4.14
CA GLN A 149 -0.04 -10.44 -4.14
C GLN A 149 0.90 -9.37 -3.57
N GLU A 150 0.79 -8.13 -4.03
CA GLU A 150 1.61 -7.02 -3.55
C GLU A 150 1.45 -6.82 -2.03
N ALA A 151 0.21 -6.85 -1.54
CA ALA A 151 -0.09 -6.79 -0.11
C ALA A 151 0.53 -7.96 0.67
N ALA A 152 0.52 -9.17 0.11
CA ALA A 152 1.13 -10.34 0.73
C ALA A 152 2.66 -10.20 0.84
N PHE A 153 3.34 -9.79 -0.25
CA PHE A 153 4.79 -9.59 -0.26
C PHE A 153 5.23 -8.46 0.66
N THR A 154 4.54 -7.32 0.65
CA THR A 154 4.86 -6.20 1.56
C THR A 154 4.64 -6.57 3.03
N THR A 155 3.57 -7.31 3.34
CA THR A 155 3.33 -7.80 4.70
C THR A 155 4.42 -8.77 5.15
N ALA A 156 4.79 -9.73 4.30
CA ALA A 156 5.86 -10.67 4.58
C ALA A 156 7.21 -9.97 4.77
N ALA A 157 7.56 -9.01 3.91
CA ALA A 157 8.78 -8.22 4.04
C ALA A 157 8.81 -7.37 5.31
N ARG A 158 7.70 -6.70 5.65
CA ARG A 158 7.58 -5.93 6.90
C ARG A 158 7.84 -6.83 8.11
N GLN A 159 7.17 -7.97 8.18
CA GLN A 159 7.31 -8.89 9.30
C GLN A 159 8.72 -9.48 9.36
N GLY A 160 9.28 -9.89 8.22
CA GLY A 160 10.64 -10.40 8.11
C GLY A 160 11.67 -9.38 8.61
N VAL A 161 11.59 -8.12 8.16
CA VAL A 161 12.49 -7.05 8.60
C VAL A 161 12.37 -6.77 10.10
N VAL A 162 11.15 -6.70 10.63
CA VAL A 162 10.94 -6.50 12.07
C VAL A 162 11.54 -7.66 12.86
N ASN A 163 11.33 -8.91 12.43
CA ASN A 163 11.91 -10.09 13.08
C ASN A 163 13.44 -10.15 12.99
N LEU A 164 14.00 -9.73 11.86
CA LEU A 164 15.45 -9.68 11.64
C LEU A 164 16.12 -8.61 12.51
N MET A 165 15.49 -7.44 12.63
CA MET A 165 16.09 -6.28 13.27
C MET A 165 15.65 -6.09 14.73
N SER A 166 14.65 -6.84 15.21
CA SER A 166 14.20 -6.80 16.61
C SER A 166 14.57 -8.09 17.32
N LEU A 167 15.51 -8.02 18.26
CA LEU A 167 16.07 -9.19 18.93
C LEU A 167 16.21 -8.90 20.42
N ASN A 168 15.86 -9.87 21.27
CA ASN A 168 15.91 -9.72 22.72
C ASN A 168 16.75 -10.83 23.36
N PHE A 169 17.75 -10.47 24.17
CA PHE A 169 18.61 -11.45 24.84
C PHE A 169 17.84 -12.46 25.72
N ASN A 170 16.65 -12.09 26.26
CA ASN A 170 15.84 -12.98 27.08
C ASN A 170 15.22 -14.14 26.29
N HIS A 171 14.97 -13.94 25.00
CA HIS A 171 14.31 -14.90 24.11
C HIS A 171 15.17 -15.23 22.88
N GLY A 172 16.48 -14.99 22.95
CA GLY A 172 17.37 -15.02 21.79
C GLY A 172 17.32 -16.35 21.01
N ASP A 173 17.24 -17.49 21.70
CA ASP A 173 17.14 -18.81 21.05
C ASP A 173 15.86 -18.93 20.20
N GLN A 174 14.73 -18.43 20.71
CA GLN A 174 13.44 -18.44 20.01
C GLN A 174 13.40 -17.38 18.90
N ASP A 175 13.94 -16.19 19.14
CA ASP A 175 14.03 -15.11 18.16
C ASP A 175 14.88 -15.55 16.96
N MET A 176 16.03 -16.17 17.22
CA MET A 176 16.93 -16.66 16.17
C MET A 176 16.31 -17.82 15.41
N GLN A 177 15.57 -18.72 16.07
CA GLN A 177 14.87 -19.79 15.36
C GLN A 177 13.78 -19.22 14.45
N ARG A 178 12.97 -18.27 14.94
CA ARG A 178 11.98 -17.57 14.12
C ARG A 178 12.60 -16.87 12.92
N LEU A 179 13.77 -16.23 13.12
CA LEU A 179 14.48 -15.58 12.04
C LEU A 179 14.89 -16.60 10.97
N ILE A 180 15.55 -17.70 11.35
CA ILE A 180 15.93 -18.77 10.44
C ILE A 180 14.72 -19.33 9.69
N ASP A 181 13.62 -19.60 10.40
CA ASP A 181 12.39 -20.14 9.80
C ASP A 181 11.74 -19.17 8.80
N SER A 182 11.94 -17.85 8.98
CA SER A 182 11.46 -16.79 8.10
C SER A 182 12.40 -16.49 6.91
N THR A 183 13.52 -17.20 6.79
CA THR A 183 14.52 -17.02 5.74
C THR A 183 14.65 -18.27 4.87
N THR A 184 15.17 -18.10 3.65
CA THR A 184 15.43 -19.20 2.70
C THR A 184 16.77 -19.03 2.00
N GLY A 185 17.17 -20.05 1.21
CA GLY A 185 18.38 -20.03 0.39
C GLY A 185 19.67 -19.78 1.18
N GLN A 186 20.61 -19.08 0.55
CA GLN A 186 21.93 -18.78 1.14
C GLN A 186 21.82 -17.95 2.42
N PHE A 187 20.89 -17.01 2.47
CA PHE A 187 20.69 -16.13 3.62
C PHE A 187 20.34 -16.94 4.87
N ARG A 188 19.49 -17.97 4.73
CA ARG A 188 19.17 -18.91 5.82
C ARG A 188 20.40 -19.65 6.32
N GLU A 189 21.20 -20.20 5.41
CA GLU A 189 22.41 -20.96 5.76
C GLU A 189 23.42 -20.10 6.53
N ASP A 190 23.56 -18.84 6.15
CA ASP A 190 24.50 -17.92 6.78
C ASP A 190 24.09 -17.62 8.24
N PHE A 191 22.79 -17.45 8.51
CA PHE A 191 22.29 -17.34 9.88
C PHE A 191 22.46 -18.63 10.68
N GLU A 192 22.20 -19.80 10.08
CA GLU A 192 22.39 -21.08 10.75
C GLU A 192 23.84 -21.28 11.20
N LYS A 193 24.80 -20.92 10.34
CA LYS A 193 26.24 -21.01 10.64
C LYS A 193 26.65 -20.05 11.76
N SER A 194 26.11 -18.83 11.78
CA SER A 194 26.47 -17.79 12.75
C SER A 194 25.60 -17.74 14.01
N LYS A 195 24.60 -18.63 14.14
CA LYS A 195 23.62 -18.66 15.24
C LYS A 195 24.27 -18.62 16.63
N THR A 196 25.22 -19.52 16.89
CA THR A 196 25.82 -19.67 18.22
C THR A 196 26.59 -18.42 18.66
N ASP A 197 27.37 -17.84 17.74
CA ASP A 197 28.16 -16.65 18.00
C ASP A 197 27.26 -15.43 18.26
N PHE A 198 26.19 -15.30 17.47
CA PHE A 198 25.22 -14.22 17.65
C PHE A 198 24.53 -14.30 19.02
N LEU A 199 24.11 -15.50 19.43
CA LEU A 199 23.50 -15.74 20.74
C LEU A 199 24.45 -15.43 21.89
N ALA A 200 25.73 -15.77 21.75
CA ALA A 200 26.75 -15.47 22.75
C ALA A 200 26.93 -13.96 22.94
N VAL A 201 27.01 -13.20 21.85
CA VAL A 201 27.14 -11.73 21.88
C VAL A 201 25.90 -11.08 22.49
N MET A 202 24.70 -11.50 22.06
CA MET A 202 23.45 -10.96 22.60
C MET A 202 23.32 -11.18 24.11
N LYS A 203 23.62 -12.40 24.58
CA LYS A 203 23.53 -12.75 26.01
C LYS A 203 24.60 -12.04 26.84
N GLY A 204 25.84 -11.97 26.34
CA GLY A 204 26.95 -11.31 27.03
C GLY A 204 26.74 -9.82 27.23
N SER A 205 26.24 -9.12 26.20
CA SER A 205 26.03 -7.67 26.23
C SER A 205 24.61 -7.25 26.61
N ARG A 206 23.70 -8.21 26.88
CA ARG A 206 22.28 -7.99 27.17
C ARG A 206 21.61 -7.06 26.15
N VAL A 207 21.81 -7.35 24.87
CA VAL A 207 21.31 -6.52 23.77
C VAL A 207 19.80 -6.71 23.63
N ILE A 208 19.08 -5.59 23.56
CA ILE A 208 17.69 -5.53 23.10
C ILE A 208 17.65 -4.53 21.95
N THR A 209 17.25 -5.01 20.78
CA THR A 209 17.01 -4.17 19.61
C THR A 209 15.53 -4.20 19.28
N GLN A 210 14.98 -3.04 18.93
CA GLN A 210 13.62 -2.89 18.43
C GLN A 210 13.65 -2.16 17.10
N ALA A 211 12.92 -2.65 16.12
CA ALA A 211 12.82 -2.04 14.81
C ALA A 211 11.36 -1.74 14.44
N GLU A 212 11.16 -0.61 13.78
CA GLU A 212 9.87 -0.14 13.30
C GLU A 212 9.99 0.21 11.82
N VAL A 213 9.10 -0.33 11.00
CA VAL A 213 9.06 -0.04 9.56
C VAL A 213 8.21 1.20 9.31
N ARG A 214 8.84 2.26 8.81
CA ARG A 214 8.24 3.57 8.51
C ARG A 214 7.58 3.59 7.13
N ALA A 215 8.26 3.06 6.12
CA ALA A 215 7.74 3.00 4.77
C ALA A 215 8.11 1.66 4.12
N ILE A 216 7.25 1.22 3.20
CA ILE A 216 7.46 0.00 2.43
C ILE A 216 6.86 0.16 1.04
N GLY A 217 7.52 -0.40 0.03
CA GLY A 217 7.01 -0.41 -1.33
C GLY A 217 7.62 -1.55 -2.13
N VAL A 218 6.84 -2.11 -3.06
CA VAL A 218 7.33 -3.14 -3.97
C VAL A 218 8.06 -2.47 -5.13
N GLU A 219 9.31 -2.87 -5.37
CA GLU A 219 10.11 -2.42 -6.52
C GLU A 219 9.81 -3.28 -7.74
N SER A 220 9.82 -4.60 -7.56
CA SER A 220 9.51 -5.57 -8.61
C SER A 220 8.86 -6.81 -8.03
N MET A 221 8.00 -7.48 -8.81
CA MET A 221 7.25 -8.66 -8.37
C MET A 221 7.02 -9.63 -9.52
N THR A 222 7.13 -10.91 -9.19
CA THR A 222 6.76 -12.08 -9.99
C THR A 222 5.78 -12.93 -9.16
N ASP A 223 5.29 -14.05 -9.71
CA ASP A 223 4.36 -14.91 -8.99
C ASP A 223 4.97 -15.54 -7.72
N ASP A 224 6.28 -15.79 -7.71
CA ASP A 224 6.99 -16.50 -6.64
C ASP A 224 8.05 -15.67 -5.92
N SER A 225 8.40 -14.48 -6.41
CA SER A 225 9.41 -13.62 -5.80
C SER A 225 9.11 -12.14 -5.98
N ALA A 226 9.49 -11.31 -5.00
CA ALA A 226 9.40 -9.87 -5.08
C ALA A 226 10.62 -9.18 -4.43
N VAL A 227 11.01 -8.04 -4.98
CA VAL A 227 11.96 -7.12 -4.35
C VAL A 227 11.15 -6.00 -3.70
N VAL A 228 11.34 -5.83 -2.40
CA VAL A 228 10.60 -4.87 -1.57
C VAL A 228 11.58 -3.91 -0.92
N LEU A 229 11.36 -2.62 -1.12
CA LEU A 229 12.11 -1.55 -0.48
C LEU A 229 11.47 -1.22 0.87
N VAL A 230 12.29 -1.16 1.91
CA VAL A 230 11.85 -0.95 3.29
C VAL A 230 12.67 0.17 3.93
N ALA A 231 11.99 1.20 4.42
CA ALA A 231 12.58 2.20 5.29
C ALA A 231 12.21 1.89 6.74
N ALA A 232 13.21 1.66 7.59
CA ALA A 232 13.00 1.25 8.98
C ALA A 232 13.89 2.06 9.94
N ASN A 233 13.41 2.26 11.16
CA ASN A 233 14.20 2.79 12.26
C ASN A 233 14.49 1.66 13.24
N SER A 234 15.71 1.59 13.75
CA SER A 234 16.08 0.66 14.83
C SER A 234 16.57 1.41 16.06
N GLN A 235 16.20 0.95 17.23
CA GLN A 235 16.72 1.41 18.50
C GLN A 235 17.38 0.25 19.23
N VAL A 236 18.63 0.45 19.67
CA VAL A 236 19.42 -0.54 20.39
C VAL A 236 19.58 -0.10 21.85
N SER A 237 19.44 -1.04 22.76
CA SER A 237 19.75 -0.89 24.19
C SER A 237 20.62 -2.07 24.64
N ASN A 238 21.53 -1.84 25.59
CA ASN A 238 22.42 -2.86 26.11
C ASN A 238 22.80 -2.58 27.57
N SER A 239 23.61 -3.46 28.18
CA SER A 239 24.03 -3.29 29.58
C SER A 239 24.85 -2.02 29.87
N ALA A 240 25.45 -1.40 28.84
CA ALA A 240 26.25 -0.18 28.97
C ALA A 240 25.45 1.11 28.75
N SER A 241 24.30 1.05 28.08
CA SER A 241 23.46 2.22 27.78
C SER A 241 22.00 1.81 27.64
N SER A 242 21.13 2.46 28.42
CA SER A 242 19.71 2.13 28.50
C SER A 242 18.95 2.36 27.20
N THR A 243 19.36 3.30 26.35
CA THR A 243 18.75 3.55 25.02
C THR A 243 19.71 4.34 24.15
N GLN A 244 20.00 3.87 22.93
CA GLN A 244 20.75 4.63 21.92
C GLN A 244 19.80 5.44 21.03
N ALA A 245 20.32 6.50 20.41
CA ALA A 245 19.57 7.27 19.43
C ALA A 245 19.06 6.36 18.29
N PRO A 246 17.81 6.53 17.82
CA PRO A 246 17.28 5.76 16.70
C PRO A 246 18.16 5.89 15.46
N ARG A 247 18.42 4.77 14.79
CA ARG A 247 19.14 4.73 13.51
C ARG A 247 18.17 4.40 12.39
N ALA A 248 18.16 5.22 11.34
CA ALA A 248 17.38 4.98 10.13
C ALA A 248 18.14 4.06 9.17
N TRP A 249 17.41 3.19 8.48
CA TRP A 249 17.90 2.22 7.52
C TRP A 249 17.03 2.22 6.27
N ARG A 250 17.66 1.99 5.12
CA ARG A 250 17.00 1.70 3.85
C ARG A 250 17.46 0.32 3.40
N LEU A 251 16.51 -0.57 3.18
CA LEU A 251 16.75 -1.97 2.88
C LEU A 251 16.08 -2.34 1.56
N SER A 252 16.77 -3.10 0.74
CA SER A 252 16.18 -3.89 -0.34
C SER A 252 16.07 -5.33 0.13
N VAL A 253 14.85 -5.85 0.14
CA VAL A 253 14.53 -7.17 0.68
C VAL A 253 13.96 -8.02 -0.44
N THR A 254 14.65 -9.11 -0.77
CA THR A 254 14.14 -10.12 -1.71
C THR A 254 13.34 -11.14 -0.93
N ILE A 255 12.06 -11.25 -1.27
CA ILE A 255 11.14 -12.26 -0.75
C ILE A 255 10.95 -13.33 -1.81
N GLU A 256 11.00 -14.59 -1.39
CA GLU A 256 10.76 -15.76 -2.24
C GLU A 256 9.75 -16.69 -1.59
N ARG A 257 8.95 -17.35 -2.43
CA ARG A 257 8.01 -18.38 -2.02
C ARG A 257 8.75 -19.70 -1.87
N ASP A 258 8.92 -20.14 -0.62
CA ASP A 258 9.49 -21.43 -0.26
C ASP A 258 8.42 -22.30 0.40
N ASN A 259 8.10 -23.45 -0.19
CA ASN A 259 7.07 -24.39 0.29
C ASN A 259 5.71 -23.73 0.58
N GLY A 260 5.31 -22.76 -0.27
CA GLY A 260 4.06 -22.02 -0.13
C GLY A 260 4.10 -20.84 0.85
N GLN A 261 5.21 -20.66 1.59
CA GLN A 261 5.41 -19.55 2.53
C GLN A 261 6.32 -18.48 1.91
N LEU A 262 6.00 -17.21 2.14
CA LEU A 262 6.86 -16.09 1.75
C LEU A 262 7.97 -15.91 2.78
N LYS A 263 9.22 -16.02 2.33
CA LYS A 263 10.42 -15.95 3.19
C LYS A 263 11.44 -14.98 2.61
N MET A 264 12.29 -14.41 3.46
CA MET A 264 13.39 -13.56 3.03
C MET A 264 14.53 -14.41 2.45
N ALA A 265 14.83 -14.19 1.18
CA ALA A 265 15.97 -14.83 0.50
C ALA A 265 17.22 -13.95 0.55
N LYS A 266 17.06 -12.63 0.66
CA LYS A 266 18.17 -11.67 0.66
C LYS A 266 17.78 -10.34 1.29
N VAL A 267 18.73 -9.67 1.96
CA VAL A 267 18.60 -8.31 2.48
C VAL A 267 19.86 -7.52 2.16
N GLU A 268 19.70 -6.34 1.57
CA GLU A 268 20.80 -5.44 1.21
C GLU A 268 20.50 -4.01 1.69
N PHE A 269 21.56 -3.27 2.03
CA PHE A 269 21.43 -1.85 2.36
C PHE A 269 21.45 -1.00 1.10
N VAL A 270 20.53 -0.05 1.02
CA VAL A 270 20.47 0.92 -0.06
C VAL A 270 21.00 2.26 0.46
N PRO A 271 21.89 2.95 -0.28
CA PRO A 271 22.42 4.26 0.12
C PRO A 271 21.34 5.34 0.27
#